data_AF-A0A929Z7I9-F1
#
_entry.id   AF-A0A929Z7I9-F1
#
_cell.length_a   1.000
_cell.length_b   1.000
_cell.length_c   1.000
_cell.angle_alpha   90.00
_cell.angle_beta   90.00
_cell.angle_gamma   90.00
#
_symmetry.space_group_name_H-M   'P 1'
#
loop_
_entity.id
_entity.type
_entity.pdbx_description
1 polymer ?
#
loop_
_entity_poly.entity_id
_entity_poly.type
_entity_poly.pdbx_seq_one_letter_code
_entity_poly.pdbx_strand_id
1 'polypeptide(L)'
;MTDLEIAHATPLLPIRDVAAQIGIDENDLEQHGKYIAKVPLRLIDETQAHKSRLILVTSISATRAGIGKTTVSIGLALGLNRIGRKTVVALREPSLGPCFGMKGGAAGGGHAQVLPMEKINLHFTGDFHAIPAAHNM
;
A
#
# COMPACT_ATOMS: atom_id res chain seq x y z
N MET A 1 -22.26 -3.96 3.66
CA MET A 1 -20.99 -3.87 4.41
C MET A 1 -20.20 -2.71 3.82
N THR A 2 -19.80 -1.75 4.65
CA THR A 2 -19.00 -0.59 4.23
C THR A 2 -17.53 -0.97 4.07
N ASP A 3 -16.75 -0.15 3.36
CA ASP A 3 -15.30 -0.38 3.20
C ASP A 3 -14.58 -0.50 4.55
N LEU A 4 -14.98 0.31 5.53
CA LEU A 4 -14.41 0.31 6.88
C LEU A 4 -14.79 -0.96 7.67
N GLU A 5 -16.04 -1.44 7.52
CA GLU A 5 -16.46 -2.70 8.12
C GLU A 5 -15.66 -3.88 7.56
N ILE A 6 -15.39 -3.90 6.24
CA ILE A 6 -14.53 -4.91 5.62
C ILE A 6 -13.11 -4.84 6.17
N ALA A 7 -12.55 -3.63 6.28
CA ALA A 7 -11.22 -3.41 6.82
C ALA A 7 -11.08 -3.94 8.26
N HIS A 8 -12.04 -3.62 9.14
CA HIS A 8 -12.00 -4.06 10.54
C HIS A 8 -12.26 -5.56 10.73
N ALA A 9 -13.09 -6.16 9.89
CA ALA A 9 -13.38 -7.60 9.95
C ALA A 9 -12.23 -8.46 9.37
N THR A 10 -11.30 -7.87 8.63
CA THR A 10 -10.22 -8.60 7.96
C THR A 10 -9.09 -8.93 8.95
N PRO A 11 -8.78 -10.22 9.20
CA PRO A 11 -7.65 -10.60 10.03
C PRO A 11 -6.34 -10.24 9.31
N LEU A 12 -5.50 -9.44 9.96
CA LEU A 12 -4.20 -9.04 9.43
C LEU A 12 -3.12 -10.04 9.83
N LEU A 13 -2.29 -10.42 8.86
CA LEU A 13 -1.04 -11.12 9.13
C LEU A 13 -0.02 -10.12 9.69
N PRO A 14 0.79 -10.52 10.70
CA PRO A 14 1.98 -9.78 11.09
C PRO A 14 2.84 -9.43 9.86
N ILE A 15 3.42 -8.23 9.85
CA ILE A 15 4.16 -7.73 8.67
C ILE A 15 5.35 -8.63 8.31
N ARG A 16 5.98 -9.26 9.30
CA ARG A 16 7.05 -10.25 9.09
C ARG A 16 6.61 -11.44 8.25
N ASP A 17 5.36 -11.89 8.41
CA ASP A 17 4.84 -13.04 7.67
C ASP A 17 4.53 -12.66 6.22
N VAL A 18 4.14 -11.39 5.99
CA VAL A 18 3.98 -10.83 4.64
C VAL A 18 5.33 -10.64 3.95
N ALA A 19 6.32 -10.12 4.67
CA ALA A 19 7.69 -9.93 4.17
C ALA A 19 8.36 -11.26 3.77
N ALA A 20 8.17 -12.32 4.58
CA ALA A 20 8.69 -13.64 4.29
C ALA A 20 8.17 -14.23 2.96
N GLN A 21 6.93 -13.91 2.57
CA GLN A 21 6.34 -14.39 1.30
C GLN A 21 7.07 -13.86 0.06
N ILE A 22 7.69 -12.68 0.18
CA ILE A 22 8.48 -12.05 -0.87
C ILE A 22 10.01 -12.19 -0.65
N GLY A 23 10.42 -12.96 0.37
CA GLY A 23 11.82 -13.28 0.62
C GLY A 23 12.61 -12.19 1.34
N ILE A 24 11.95 -11.31 2.09
CA ILE A 24 12.61 -10.32 2.95
C ILE A 24 12.77 -10.90 4.35
N ASP A 25 14.00 -10.86 4.88
CA ASP A 25 14.34 -11.35 6.22
C ASP A 25 13.72 -10.44 7.31
N GLU A 26 13.26 -11.03 8.42
CA GLU A 26 12.66 -10.27 9.53
C GLU A 26 13.66 -9.29 10.16
N ASN A 27 14.95 -9.62 10.17
CA ASN A 27 16.00 -8.75 10.70
C ASN A 27 16.22 -7.49 9.85
N ASP A 28 15.73 -7.49 8.61
CA ASP A 28 15.79 -6.33 7.71
C ASP A 28 14.57 -5.42 7.86
N LEU A 29 13.58 -5.79 8.69
CA LEU A 29 12.37 -5.01 8.88
C LEU A 29 12.52 -3.99 10.02
N GLU A 30 12.39 -2.71 9.68
CA GLU A 30 12.16 -1.67 10.68
C GLU A 30 10.65 -1.56 10.95
N GLN A 31 10.18 -2.25 11.99
CA GLN A 31 8.76 -2.38 12.28
C GLN A 31 8.14 -1.10 12.87
N HIS A 32 7.04 -0.64 12.28
CA HIS A 32 6.16 0.41 12.79
C HIS A 32 4.89 -0.23 13.35
N GLY A 33 5.02 -0.81 14.55
CA GLY A 33 3.99 -1.67 15.12
C GLY A 33 3.95 -3.04 14.41
N LYS A 34 2.82 -3.76 14.52
CA LYS A 34 2.74 -5.17 14.11
C LYS A 34 2.55 -5.41 12.61
N TYR A 35 2.05 -4.41 11.88
CA TYR A 35 1.48 -4.59 10.53
C TYR A 35 2.11 -3.68 9.47
N ILE A 36 3.10 -2.87 9.83
CA ILE A 36 3.77 -1.93 8.94
C ILE A 36 5.27 -2.04 9.21
N ALA A 37 6.09 -1.99 8.17
CA ALA A 37 7.55 -1.93 8.30
C ALA A 37 8.15 -1.12 7.16
N LYS A 38 9.30 -0.49 7.42
CA LYS A 38 10.21 -0.01 6.40
C LYS A 38 11.23 -1.10 6.07
N VAL A 39 11.75 -1.05 4.85
CA VAL A 39 12.78 -1.95 4.34
C VAL A 39 13.99 -1.13 3.86
N PRO A 40 15.22 -1.59 4.10
CA PRO A 40 16.40 -0.83 3.75
C PRO A 40 16.69 -0.88 2.24
N LEU A 41 17.20 0.22 1.69
CA LEU A 41 17.49 0.35 0.25
C LEU A 41 18.52 -0.67 -0.26
N ARG A 42 19.37 -1.23 0.62
CA ARG A 42 20.34 -2.27 0.24
C ARG A 42 19.71 -3.56 -0.32
N LEU A 43 18.40 -3.74 -0.14
CA LEU A 43 17.64 -4.86 -0.70
C LEU A 43 17.28 -4.68 -2.18
N ILE A 44 17.51 -3.49 -2.75
CA ILE A 44 17.29 -3.25 -4.17
C ILE A 44 18.31 -4.04 -4.98
N ASP A 45 17.82 -4.96 -5.82
CA ASP A 45 18.60 -5.75 -6.77
C ASP A 45 18.18 -5.37 -8.21
N GLU A 46 19.02 -4.55 -8.85
CA GLU A 46 18.82 -4.11 -10.24
C GLU A 46 18.77 -5.28 -11.24
N THR A 47 19.54 -6.34 -10.99
CA THR A 47 19.56 -7.52 -11.88
C THR A 47 18.22 -8.24 -11.84
N GLN A 48 17.60 -8.33 -10.67
CA GLN A 48 16.25 -8.91 -10.53
C GLN A 48 15.17 -7.94 -11.04
N ALA A 49 15.35 -6.63 -10.87
CA ALA A 49 14.44 -5.62 -11.41
C ALA A 49 14.33 -5.74 -12.94
N HIS A 50 15.46 -5.91 -13.65
CA HIS A 50 15.48 -6.11 -15.10
C HIS A 50 14.81 -7.41 -15.58
N LYS A 51 14.73 -8.44 -14.73
CA LYS A 51 14.03 -9.70 -15.02
C LYS A 51 12.54 -9.65 -14.68
N SER A 52 12.13 -8.63 -13.92
CA SER A 52 10.76 -8.47 -13.45
C SER A 52 9.87 -7.80 -14.51
N ARG A 53 8.55 -7.94 -14.36
CA ARG A 53 7.56 -7.30 -15.24
C ARG A 53 6.93 -6.12 -14.52
N LEU A 54 6.92 -4.95 -15.18
CA LEU A 54 6.22 -3.76 -14.70
C LEU A 54 4.84 -3.66 -15.37
N ILE A 55 3.78 -3.64 -14.57
CA ILE A 55 2.41 -3.41 -15.05
C ILE A 55 1.96 -2.04 -14.54
N LEU A 56 1.77 -1.09 -15.46
CA LEU A 56 1.23 0.22 -15.14
C LEU A 56 -0.29 0.22 -15.27
N VAL A 57 -0.99 0.53 -14.18
CA VAL A 57 -2.45 0.72 -14.18
C VAL A 57 -2.77 2.21 -14.34
N THR A 58 -3.47 2.55 -15.42
CA THR A 58 -3.93 3.90 -15.73
C THR A 58 -5.45 3.96 -15.82
N SER A 59 -5.99 5.17 -15.97
CA SER A 59 -7.42 5.39 -16.12
C SER A 59 -7.69 6.54 -17.10
N ILE A 60 -8.93 6.59 -17.60
CA ILE A 60 -9.46 7.80 -18.25
C ILE A 60 -9.48 8.99 -17.28
N SER A 61 -9.73 10.18 -17.82
CA SER A 61 -9.92 11.41 -17.02
C SER A 61 -10.94 11.21 -15.90
N ALA A 62 -10.63 11.76 -14.73
CA ALA A 62 -11.46 11.59 -13.55
C ALA A 62 -12.87 12.18 -13.77
N THR A 63 -13.88 11.43 -13.33
CA THR A 63 -15.29 11.85 -13.33
C THR A 63 -15.84 11.80 -11.91
N ARG A 64 -16.96 12.49 -11.65
CA ARG A 64 -17.63 12.47 -10.33
C ARG A 64 -18.05 11.07 -9.87
N ALA A 65 -18.23 10.13 -10.79
CA ALA A 65 -18.61 8.75 -10.47
C ALA A 65 -17.48 7.95 -9.80
N GLY A 66 -16.22 8.42 -9.89
CA GLY A 66 -15.05 7.66 -9.49
C GLY A 66 -14.68 6.60 -10.52
N ILE A 67 -13.37 6.34 -10.68
CA ILE A 67 -12.86 5.42 -11.70
C ILE A 67 -12.35 4.10 -11.10
N GLY A 68 -12.18 4.03 -9.78
CA GLY A 68 -11.77 2.80 -9.10
C GLY A 68 -10.33 2.34 -9.42
N LYS A 69 -9.47 3.24 -9.92
CA LYS A 69 -8.10 2.90 -10.34
C LYS A 69 -7.32 2.12 -9.27
N THR A 70 -7.30 2.61 -8.04
CA THR A 70 -6.59 1.95 -6.94
C THR A 70 -7.18 0.58 -6.62
N THR A 71 -8.51 0.46 -6.60
CA THR A 71 -9.20 -0.82 -6.39
C THR A 71 -8.82 -1.85 -7.45
N VAL A 72 -8.75 -1.43 -8.72
CA VAL A 72 -8.31 -2.29 -9.83
C VAL A 72 -6.83 -2.68 -9.68
N SER A 73 -5.95 -1.75 -9.29
CA SER A 73 -4.53 -2.07 -9.05
C SER A 73 -4.34 -3.13 -7.97
N ILE A 74 -5.05 -3.01 -6.84
CA ILE A 74 -4.98 -3.98 -5.74
C ILE A 74 -5.60 -5.31 -6.18
N GLY A 75 -6.78 -5.28 -6.79
CA GLY A 75 -7.48 -6.47 -7.27
C GLY A 75 -6.67 -7.26 -8.30
N LEU A 76 -5.98 -6.56 -9.21
CA LEU A 76 -5.07 -7.18 -10.17
C LEU A 76 -3.91 -7.91 -9.48
N ALA A 77 -3.27 -7.27 -8.50
CA ALA A 77 -2.18 -7.91 -7.74
C ALA A 77 -2.66 -9.13 -6.95
N LEU A 78 -3.83 -9.03 -6.30
CA LEU A 78 -4.47 -10.16 -5.60
C LEU A 78 -4.78 -11.31 -6.58
N GLY A 79 -5.36 -11.01 -7.73
CA GLY A 79 -5.68 -11.98 -8.78
C GLY A 79 -4.44 -12.67 -9.36
N LEU A 80 -3.35 -11.93 -9.59
CA LEU A 80 -2.08 -12.47 -10.05
C LEU A 80 -1.47 -13.43 -9.02
N ASN A 81 -1.47 -13.07 -7.74
CA ASN A 81 -1.02 -13.98 -6.68
C ASN A 81 -1.92 -15.22 -6.58
N ARG A 82 -3.24 -15.07 -6.77
CA ARG A 82 -4.19 -16.19 -6.75
C ARG A 82 -3.93 -17.25 -7.83
N ILE A 83 -3.36 -16.84 -8.97
CA ILE A 83 -2.94 -17.73 -10.08
C ILE A 83 -1.46 -18.14 -10.01
N GLY A 84 -0.77 -17.88 -8.89
CA GLY A 84 0.60 -18.33 -8.64
C GLY A 84 1.69 -17.40 -9.17
N ARG A 85 1.38 -16.15 -9.55
CA ARG A 85 2.38 -15.14 -9.90
C ARG A 85 2.74 -14.31 -8.67
N LYS A 86 3.99 -14.38 -8.22
CA LYS A 86 4.50 -13.48 -7.17
C LYS A 86 4.39 -12.03 -7.64
N THR A 87 3.55 -11.23 -6.99
CA THR A 87 3.25 -9.86 -7.43
C THR A 87 3.07 -8.93 -6.23
N VAL A 88 3.64 -7.73 -6.32
CA VAL A 88 3.51 -6.66 -5.34
C VAL A 88 2.83 -5.46 -6.00
N VAL A 89 1.96 -4.78 -5.26
CA VAL A 89 1.35 -3.52 -5.69
C VAL A 89 2.10 -2.36 -5.04
N ALA A 90 2.52 -1.37 -5.84
CA ALA A 90 3.10 -0.12 -5.35
C ALA A 90 2.06 1.00 -5.48
N LEU A 91 1.76 1.67 -4.38
CA LEU A 91 0.77 2.75 -4.29
C LEU A 91 1.39 3.99 -3.65
N ARG A 92 0.72 5.13 -3.82
CA ARG A 92 1.11 6.39 -3.17
C ARG A 92 0.46 6.49 -1.80
N GLU A 93 1.20 7.00 -0.83
CA GLU A 93 0.63 7.44 0.45
C GLU A 93 -0.35 8.60 0.19
N PRO A 94 -1.57 8.55 0.75
CA PRO A 94 -2.50 9.68 0.65
C PRO A 94 -2.05 10.85 1.53
N SER A 95 -2.36 12.08 1.10
CA SER A 95 -2.13 13.24 1.95
C SER A 95 -3.10 13.25 3.13
N LEU A 96 -2.63 13.77 4.26
CA LEU A 96 -3.40 13.87 5.50
C LEU A 96 -4.57 14.87 5.40
N GLY A 97 -4.40 15.97 4.66
CA GLY A 97 -5.37 17.07 4.61
C GLY A 97 -6.79 16.67 4.19
N PRO A 98 -6.98 15.93 3.08
CA PRO A 98 -8.30 15.47 2.64
C PRO A 98 -9.07 14.65 3.68
N CYS A 99 -8.40 13.87 4.54
CA CYS A 99 -9.06 13.05 5.57
C CYS A 99 -9.90 13.88 6.55
N PHE A 100 -9.57 15.15 6.75
CA PHE A 100 -10.31 16.07 7.62
C PHE A 100 -11.35 16.93 6.88
N GLY A 101 -11.47 16.79 5.55
CA GLY A 101 -12.41 17.55 4.72
C GLY A 101 -13.46 16.70 4.02
N MET A 102 -13.06 15.80 3.11
CA MET A 102 -13.94 14.89 2.37
C MET A 102 -13.46 13.44 2.53
N LYS A 103 -14.41 12.50 2.68
CA LYS A 103 -14.21 11.06 2.99
C LYS A 103 -12.82 10.51 2.60
N GLY A 104 -12.02 10.22 3.62
CA GLY A 104 -10.74 9.53 3.50
C GLY A 104 -10.93 8.07 3.11
N GLY A 105 -10.46 7.69 1.93
CA GLY A 105 -10.55 6.32 1.42
C GLY A 105 -9.64 6.13 0.22
N ALA A 106 -8.32 6.23 0.44
CA ALA A 106 -7.34 6.18 -0.64
C ALA A 106 -6.70 4.79 -0.85
N ALA A 107 -6.95 3.85 0.06
CA ALA A 107 -6.31 2.53 0.07
C ALA A 107 -7.16 1.42 -0.60
N GLY A 108 -7.89 1.74 -1.66
CA GLY A 108 -8.76 0.81 -2.38
C GLY A 108 -10.21 0.83 -1.92
N GLY A 109 -10.96 -0.25 -2.19
CA GLY A 109 -12.39 -0.36 -1.86
C GLY A 109 -12.92 -1.78 -2.00
N GLY A 110 -14.03 -2.08 -1.32
CA GLY A 110 -14.59 -3.43 -1.20
C GLY A 110 -13.58 -4.41 -0.60
N HIS A 111 -13.42 -5.58 -1.23
CA HIS A 111 -12.45 -6.60 -0.81
C HIS A 111 -11.04 -6.40 -1.40
N ALA A 112 -10.82 -5.32 -2.16
CA ALA A 112 -9.52 -4.97 -2.72
C ALA A 112 -8.99 -3.71 -2.02
N GLN A 113 -8.40 -3.92 -0.84
CA GLN A 113 -7.91 -2.86 0.04
C GLN A 113 -6.46 -3.12 0.48
N VAL A 114 -5.75 -2.05 0.84
CA VAL A 114 -4.50 -2.11 1.60
C VAL A 114 -4.78 -1.70 3.04
N LEU A 115 -4.29 -2.48 4.00
CA LEU A 115 -4.56 -2.33 5.42
C LEU A 115 -3.23 -2.25 6.20
N PRO A 116 -3.20 -1.63 7.40
CA PRO A 116 -4.33 -1.03 8.12
C PRO A 116 -4.71 0.38 7.63
N MET A 117 -5.96 0.54 7.19
CA MET A 117 -6.45 1.75 6.49
C MET A 117 -6.31 3.04 7.31
N GLU A 118 -6.59 2.99 8.62
CA GLU A 118 -6.53 4.15 9.51
C GLU A 118 -5.11 4.68 9.68
N LYS A 119 -4.12 3.78 9.72
CA LYS A 119 -2.71 4.18 9.81
C LYS A 119 -2.26 4.83 8.52
N ILE A 120 -2.64 4.27 7.37
CA ILE A 120 -2.29 4.78 6.04
C ILE A 120 -2.89 6.17 5.80
N ASN A 121 -4.12 6.41 6.24
CA ASN A 121 -4.81 7.69 6.01
C ASN A 121 -4.36 8.81 6.97
N LEU A 122 -3.57 8.52 8.01
CA LEU A 122 -3.16 9.49 9.02
C LEU A 122 -1.66 9.77 8.94
N HIS A 123 -0.91 9.44 9.99
CA HIS A 123 0.51 9.75 10.09
C HIS A 123 1.40 8.68 9.45
N PHE A 124 0.83 7.51 9.14
CA PHE A 124 1.51 6.35 8.61
C PHE A 124 2.89 6.11 9.26
N THR A 125 3.95 6.18 8.48
CA THR A 125 5.36 6.03 8.91
C THR A 125 6.07 7.36 9.16
N GLY A 126 5.37 8.49 8.99
CA GLY A 126 5.91 9.84 9.19
C GLY A 126 6.59 10.43 7.96
N ASP A 127 6.45 9.82 6.78
CA ASP A 127 7.13 10.27 5.56
C ASP A 127 6.69 11.68 5.15
N PHE A 128 5.38 11.97 5.25
CA PHE A 128 4.87 13.33 5.04
C PHE A 128 5.15 14.33 6.16
N HIS A 129 5.72 13.91 7.29
CA HIS A 129 6.26 14.85 8.29
C HIS A 129 7.73 15.19 7.99
N ALA A 130 8.50 14.22 7.49
CA ALA A 130 9.90 14.41 7.12
C ALA A 130 10.07 15.35 5.92
N ILE A 131 9.19 15.25 4.90
CA ILE A 131 9.29 16.08 3.68
C ILE A 131 9.17 17.59 3.99
N PRO A 132 8.11 18.08 4.69
CA PRO A 132 8.02 19.49 5.05
C PRO A 132 9.11 19.95 6.02
N ALA A 133 9.57 19.07 6.92
CA ALA A 133 10.67 19.39 7.83
C ALA A 133 11.97 19.71 7.06
N ALA A 134 12.28 18.94 6.01
CA ALA A 134 13.41 19.21 5.13
C ALA A 134 13.17 20.41 4.20
N HIS A 135 11.94 20.63 3.73
CA HIS A 135 11.61 21.74 2.84
C HIS A 135 11.66 23.12 3.52
N ASN A 136 11.30 23.18 4.80
CA ASN A 136 11.21 24.42 5.58
C ASN A 136 12.46 24.71 6.43
N MET A 137 13.50 23.87 6.33
CA MET A 137 14.80 24.08 6.96
C MET A 137 15.66 25.03 6.11
#